data_AF-A0AAW2QMT8-F1
#
_entry.id   AF-A0AAW2QMT8-F1
#
_cell.length_a   1.000
_cell.length_b   1.000
_cell.length_c   1.000
_cell.angle_alpha   90.00
_cell.angle_beta   90.00
_cell.angle_gamma   90.00
#
_symmetry.space_group_name_H-M   'P 1'
#
loop_
_entity.id
_entity.type
_entity.pdbx_description
1 polymer ?
#
loop_
_entity_poly.entity_id
_entity_poly.type
_entity_poly.pdbx_seq_one_letter_code
_entity_poly.pdbx_strand_id
1 'polypeptide(L)'
;MHKSFGSSNKTLSRSLSCDDSQSKDSVSTQKGSAKVDLSKLEMTALWRYLLHFNLVDSVPNPSKEQLIDVVQRHFVSQQLDESQVIAGFVQAAKRLKTVCK
;
A
#
# COMPACT_ATOMS: atom_id res chain seq x y z
N MET A 1 59.78 -42.08 -16.29
CA MET A 1 58.95 -42.25 -17.51
C MET A 1 57.60 -41.63 -17.14
N HIS A 2 57.15 -40.49 -17.66
CA HIS A 2 56.86 -40.10 -19.05
C HIS A 2 56.88 -38.56 -19.21
N LYS A 3 57.12 -38.09 -20.43
CA LYS A 3 57.52 -36.73 -20.85
C LYS A 3 56.34 -35.88 -21.38
N SER A 4 56.48 -34.54 -21.21
CA SER A 4 56.16 -33.41 -22.15
C SER A 4 54.68 -33.21 -22.56
N PHE A 5 54.10 -32.05 -22.88
CA PHE A 5 54.48 -30.79 -23.58
C PHE A 5 53.55 -29.66 -23.03
N GLY A 6 53.87 -28.36 -22.90
CA GLY A 6 54.48 -27.43 -23.84
C GLY A 6 53.39 -26.67 -24.64
N SER A 7 53.04 -25.43 -24.26
CA SER A 7 52.60 -24.38 -25.21
C SER A 7 52.46 -23.01 -24.53
N SER A 8 53.22 -22.02 -25.02
CA SER A 8 53.10 -20.60 -24.69
C SER A 8 52.42 -19.88 -25.84
N ASN A 9 51.38 -19.11 -25.54
CA ASN A 9 50.77 -18.15 -26.45
C ASN A 9 50.48 -16.83 -25.70
N LYS A 10 51.28 -15.82 -26.07
CA LYS A 10 51.13 -14.41 -25.71
C LYS A 10 50.18 -13.79 -26.75
N THR A 11 49.08 -13.17 -26.31
CA THR A 11 48.23 -12.36 -27.18
C THR A 11 47.87 -11.05 -26.50
N LEU A 12 47.91 -9.98 -27.30
CA LEU A 12 47.88 -8.57 -26.94
C LEU A 12 46.46 -8.04 -26.67
N SER A 13 46.35 -7.20 -25.64
CA SER A 13 45.54 -5.96 -25.51
C SER A 13 44.09 -5.91 -26.02
N ARG A 14 43.13 -5.60 -25.12
CA ARG A 14 42.26 -4.39 -25.19
C ARG A 14 41.46 -4.24 -23.88
N SER A 15 41.46 -3.04 -23.31
CA SER A 15 40.79 -2.61 -22.07
C SER A 15 39.27 -2.77 -22.10
N LEU A 16 38.62 -2.65 -20.92
CA LEU A 16 37.38 -1.89 -20.61
C LEU A 16 36.64 -2.55 -19.42
N SER A 17 36.70 -1.98 -18.22
CA SER A 17 35.86 -2.32 -17.04
C SER A 17 36.36 -1.53 -15.84
N CYS A 18 35.61 -0.81 -15.02
CA CYS A 18 34.20 -0.44 -14.94
C CYS A 18 34.20 0.79 -14.03
N ASP A 19 33.81 1.96 -14.54
CA ASP A 19 33.47 3.11 -13.71
C ASP A 19 32.40 3.90 -14.43
N ASP A 20 31.17 3.75 -13.95
CA ASP A 20 30.29 4.87 -13.65
C ASP A 20 29.18 4.29 -12.78
N SER A 21 29.25 4.56 -11.48
CA SER A 21 28.14 4.32 -10.56
C SER A 21 26.98 5.22 -10.98
N GLN A 22 26.17 4.74 -11.91
CA GLN A 22 24.85 5.28 -12.15
C GLN A 22 23.96 4.92 -10.95
N SER A 23 23.99 5.77 -9.93
CA SER A 23 22.84 5.97 -9.04
C SER A 23 21.73 6.68 -9.82
N LYS A 24 21.26 6.02 -10.89
CA LYS A 24 20.08 6.43 -11.63
C LYS A 24 18.88 6.03 -10.81
N ASP A 25 18.24 7.08 -10.31
CA ASP A 25 16.81 7.16 -10.11
C ASP A 25 16.25 5.99 -9.30
N SER A 26 16.11 6.26 -8.00
CA SER A 26 14.96 5.72 -7.27
C SER A 26 13.72 6.20 -8.01
N VAL A 27 13.33 5.47 -9.07
CA VAL A 27 11.97 5.48 -9.55
C VAL A 27 11.21 4.88 -8.39
N SER A 28 10.79 5.75 -7.46
CA SER A 28 9.60 5.47 -6.69
C SER A 28 8.61 5.18 -7.79
N THR A 29 8.29 3.91 -8.00
CA THR A 29 7.13 3.56 -8.79
C THR A 29 6.04 4.38 -8.13
N GLN A 30 5.62 5.43 -8.83
CA GLN A 30 4.46 6.22 -8.47
C GLN A 30 3.29 5.28 -8.76
N LYS A 31 3.21 4.21 -7.96
CA LYS A 31 2.10 3.30 -7.84
C LYS A 31 0.99 4.24 -7.49
N GLY A 32 0.19 4.59 -8.51
CA GLY A 32 -0.79 5.66 -8.42
C GLY A 32 -1.48 5.53 -7.09
N SER A 33 -1.22 6.48 -6.19
CA SER A 33 -1.71 6.41 -4.82
C SER A 33 -3.21 6.31 -4.94
N ALA A 34 -3.77 5.13 -4.68
CA ALA A 34 -5.20 4.90 -4.73
C ALA A 34 -5.79 5.71 -3.57
N LYS A 35 -6.12 6.97 -3.83
CA LYS A 35 -6.70 7.88 -2.84
C LYS A 35 -8.15 7.47 -2.66
N VAL A 36 -8.51 7.10 -1.44
CA VAL A 36 -9.90 6.83 -1.08
C VAL A 36 -10.67 8.16 -1.11
N ASP A 37 -11.71 8.22 -1.93
CA ASP A 37 -12.59 9.37 -2.02
C ASP A 37 -13.83 9.15 -1.15
N LEU A 38 -13.85 9.79 0.02
CA LEU A 38 -14.94 9.72 0.99
C LEU A 38 -16.16 10.58 0.59
N SER A 39 -16.02 11.48 -0.39
CA SER A 39 -17.14 12.29 -0.88
C SER A 39 -18.23 11.44 -1.55
N LYS A 40 -17.84 10.27 -2.05
CA LYS A 40 -18.72 9.25 -2.66
C LYS A 40 -19.62 8.55 -1.65
N LEU A 41 -19.36 8.70 -0.36
CA LEU A 41 -20.23 8.16 0.69
C LEU A 41 -21.46 9.04 0.89
N GLU A 42 -22.59 8.39 1.15
CA GLU A 42 -23.80 9.08 1.60
C GLU A 42 -23.59 9.65 3.00
N MET A 43 -24.35 10.70 3.32
CA MET A 43 -24.28 11.35 4.63
C MET A 43 -24.59 10.36 5.77
N THR A 44 -25.51 9.42 5.56
CA THR A 44 -25.86 8.36 6.52
C THR A 44 -24.71 7.39 6.78
N ALA A 45 -23.89 7.08 5.77
CA ALA A 45 -22.71 6.23 5.93
C ALA A 45 -21.62 6.95 6.75
N LEU A 46 -21.41 8.24 6.50
CA LEU A 46 -20.51 9.07 7.30
C LEU A 46 -20.97 9.11 8.77
N TRP A 47 -22.25 9.39 9.03
CA TRP A 47 -22.80 9.38 10.40
C TRP A 47 -22.62 8.05 11.12
N ARG A 48 -22.85 6.92 10.43
CA ARG A 48 -22.58 5.59 11.01
C ARG A 48 -21.13 5.41 11.41
N TYR A 49 -20.19 5.89 10.59
CA TYR A 49 -18.77 5.86 10.91
C TYR A 49 -18.48 6.70 12.16
N LEU A 50 -18.96 7.96 12.22
CA LEU A 50 -18.74 8.81 13.38
C LEU A 50 -19.29 8.18 14.66
N LEU A 51 -20.52 7.64 14.63
CA LEU A 51 -21.12 7.03 15.81
C LEU A 51 -20.39 5.76 16.23
N HIS A 52 -19.92 4.95 15.28
CA HIS A 52 -19.17 3.73 15.59
C HIS A 52 -17.84 4.01 16.31
N PHE A 53 -17.17 5.10 15.94
CA PHE A 53 -15.90 5.52 16.53
C PHE A 53 -16.04 6.64 17.57
N ASN A 54 -17.26 6.96 18.00
CA ASN A 54 -17.57 8.03 18.97
C ASN A 54 -16.94 9.39 18.63
N LEU A 55 -17.03 9.82 17.37
CA LEU A 55 -16.48 11.09 16.87
C LEU A 55 -17.47 12.27 16.92
N VAL A 56 -18.65 12.06 17.51
CA VAL A 56 -19.85 12.92 17.36
C VAL A 56 -19.73 14.27 18.08
N ASP A 57 -18.84 14.41 19.06
CA ASP A 57 -18.78 15.58 19.95
C ASP A 57 -18.19 16.85 19.30
N SER A 58 -17.86 16.82 18.01
CA SER A 58 -17.04 17.86 17.38
C SER A 58 -17.83 19.09 16.90
N VAL A 59 -19.09 18.94 16.43
CA VAL A 59 -19.85 20.06 15.81
C VAL A 59 -21.37 19.81 15.91
N PRO A 60 -22.19 20.73 16.47
CA PRO A 60 -23.64 20.65 16.39
C PRO A 60 -24.09 21.03 14.97
N ASN A 61 -24.59 20.05 14.21
CA ASN A 61 -25.04 20.18 12.82
C ASN A 61 -23.92 20.40 11.77
N PRO A 62 -23.05 19.40 11.56
CA PRO A 62 -21.96 19.48 10.58
C PRO A 62 -22.48 19.42 9.13
N SER A 63 -21.82 20.15 8.21
CA SER A 63 -22.00 19.94 6.77
C SER A 63 -21.39 18.61 6.32
N LYS A 64 -21.69 18.18 5.09
CA LYS A 64 -21.13 16.94 4.53
C LYS A 64 -19.60 16.97 4.48
N GLU A 65 -19.04 18.12 4.12
CA GLU A 65 -17.60 18.36 4.01
C GLU A 65 -16.94 18.27 5.38
N GLN A 66 -17.56 18.85 6.42
CA GLN A 66 -17.07 18.75 7.80
C GLN A 66 -17.06 17.30 8.30
N LEU A 67 -18.10 16.52 7.98
CA LEU A 67 -18.12 15.09 8.29
C LEU A 67 -16.99 14.35 7.57
N ILE A 68 -16.76 14.64 6.30
CA ILE A 68 -15.67 14.05 5.52
C ILE A 68 -14.32 14.37 6.15
N ASP A 69 -14.06 15.62 6.53
CA ASP A 69 -12.78 16.04 7.11
C ASP A 69 -12.48 15.33 8.44
N VAL A 70 -13.49 15.15 9.29
CA VAL A 70 -13.35 14.40 10.55
C VAL A 70 -13.10 12.92 10.28
N VAL A 71 -13.92 12.29 9.42
CA VAL A 71 -13.80 10.87 9.06
C VAL A 71 -12.46 10.59 8.39
N GLN A 72 -12.01 11.46 7.47
CA GLN A 72 -10.76 11.28 6.74
C GLN A 72 -9.57 11.31 7.69
N ARG A 73 -9.51 12.30 8.59
CA ARG A 73 -8.44 12.39 9.59
C ARG A 73 -8.40 11.13 10.45
N HIS A 74 -9.55 10.70 10.98
CA HIS A 74 -9.62 9.50 11.79
C HIS A 74 -9.22 8.24 11.00
N PHE A 75 -9.74 8.08 9.77
CA PHE A 75 -9.50 6.92 8.91
C PHE A 75 -8.02 6.75 8.57
N VAL A 76 -7.31 7.84 8.25
CA VAL A 76 -5.87 7.81 7.93
C VAL A 76 -5.02 7.54 9.17
N SER A 77 -5.47 7.96 10.35
CA SER A 77 -4.77 7.72 11.62
C SER A 77 -5.03 6.33 12.23
N GLN A 78 -5.93 5.53 11.67
CA GLN A 78 -6.19 4.17 12.16
C GLN A 78 -4.96 3.28 12.00
N GLN A 79 -4.58 2.61 13.09
CA GLN A 79 -3.61 1.52 13.07
C GLN A 79 -4.37 0.21 13.19
N LEU A 80 -4.17 -0.68 12.22
CA LEU A 80 -4.92 -1.93 12.12
C LEU A 80 -3.96 -3.10 11.97
N ASP A 81 -4.30 -4.24 12.60
CA ASP A 81 -3.66 -5.51 12.32
C ASP A 81 -4.23 -6.08 11.02
N GLU A 82 -3.40 -6.14 9.98
CA GLU A 82 -3.80 -6.60 8.65
C GLU A 82 -4.35 -8.04 8.69
N SER A 83 -3.74 -8.92 9.48
CA SER A 83 -4.16 -10.31 9.59
C SER A 83 -5.56 -10.43 10.20
N GLN A 84 -5.83 -9.66 11.25
CA GLN A 84 -7.13 -9.63 11.92
C GLN A 84 -8.22 -9.03 11.02
N VAL A 85 -7.91 -7.94 10.31
CA VAL A 85 -8.87 -7.26 9.43
C VAL A 85 -9.26 -8.16 8.26
N ILE A 86 -8.29 -8.82 7.60
CA ILE A 86 -8.57 -9.73 6.48
C ILE A 86 -9.38 -10.93 6.96
N ALA A 87 -8.99 -11.57 8.07
CA ALA A 87 -9.71 -12.71 8.62
C ALA A 87 -11.15 -12.34 9.00
N GLY A 88 -11.34 -11.20 9.69
CA GLY A 88 -12.65 -10.69 10.07
C GLY A 88 -13.53 -10.36 8.86
N PHE A 89 -12.97 -9.73 7.83
CA PHE A 89 -13.66 -9.43 6.59
C PHE A 89 -14.13 -10.71 5.87
N VAL A 90 -13.25 -11.70 5.70
CA VAL A 90 -13.59 -12.99 5.08
C VAL A 90 -14.68 -13.71 5.88
N GLN A 91 -14.59 -13.72 7.20
CA GLN A 91 -15.60 -14.33 8.07
C GLN A 91 -16.98 -13.66 7.89
N ALA A 92 -17.04 -12.33 7.88
CA ALA A 92 -18.28 -11.58 7.67
C ALA A 92 -18.88 -11.84 6.28
N ALA A 93 -18.04 -11.82 5.23
CA ALA A 93 -18.47 -12.10 3.86
C ALA A 93 -18.99 -13.55 3.69
N LYS A 94 -18.41 -14.52 4.40
CA LYS A 94 -18.89 -15.92 4.41
C LYS A 94 -20.27 -16.04 5.07
N ARG A 95 -20.53 -15.31 6.16
CA ARG A 95 -21.86 -15.29 6.82
C ARG A 95 -22.95 -14.67 5.94
N LEU A 96 -22.61 -13.72 5.07
CA LEU A 96 -23.58 -13.12 4.15
C LEU A 96 -24.22 -14.18 3.22
N LYS A 97 -23.49 -15.25 2.87
CA LYS A 97 -24.00 -16.34 2.02
C LYS A 97 -25.04 -17.22 2.69
N THR A 98 -25.25 -17.13 4.01
CA THR A 98 -26.18 -17.98 4.75
C THR A 98 -27.47 -17.26 5.19
N VAL A 99 -27.61 -15.96 4.90
CA VAL A 99 -28.75 -15.12 5.35
C VAL A 99 -29.81 -14.91 4.26
N CYS A 100 -29.55 -15.32 3.02
CA CYS A 100 -30.62 -15.46 2.02
C CYS A 100 -31.21 -16.87 2.10
N LYS A 101 -32.37 -17.00 2.74
CA LYS A 101 -33.26 -18.16 2.60
C LYS A 101 -34.69 -17.68 2.36
#